data_AF-A0A2I0QJJ4-F1
#
_entry.id   AF-A0A2I0QJJ4-F1
#
_cell.length_a   1.000
_cell.length_b   1.000
_cell.length_c   1.000
_cell.angle_alpha   90.00
_cell.angle_beta   90.00
_cell.angle_gamma   90.00
#
_symmetry.space_group_name_H-M   'P 1'
#
loop_
_entity.id
_entity.type
_entity.pdbx_description
1 polymer ?
#
loop_
_entity_poly.entity_id
_entity_poly.type
_entity_poly.pdbx_seq_one_letter_code
_entity_poly.pdbx_strand_id
1 'polypeptide(L)'
;MAEVIINVSENIKQRMLLFPHIKWGEIFKEVIVAKTFEEELKSSKKMQMAILETLSSKSKLTEEDAAEIVKKIEEGMVKELKEKNLI
;
A
#
# COMPACT_ATOMS: atom_id res chain seq x y z
N MET A 1 16.12 -14.13 -22.26
CA MET A 1 16.33 -12.89 -21.49
C MET A 1 15.49 -11.81 -22.17
N ALA A 2 14.74 -11.01 -21.42
CA ALA A 2 13.92 -9.94 -21.99
C ALA A 2 14.55 -8.60 -21.63
N GLU A 3 14.63 -7.69 -22.61
CA GLU A 3 15.14 -6.33 -22.42
C GLU A 3 13.99 -5.34 -22.44
N VAL A 4 14.03 -4.35 -21.55
CA VAL A 4 13.01 -3.31 -21.43
C VAL A 4 13.69 -1.95 -21.54
N ILE A 5 13.25 -1.15 -22.51
CA ILE A 5 13.71 0.23 -22.70
C ILE A 5 12.67 1.15 -22.08
N ILE A 6 13.10 2.05 -21.21
CA ILE A 6 12.22 2.94 -20.44
C ILE A 6 12.63 4.37 -20.69
N ASN A 7 11.66 5.19 -21.08
CA ASN A 7 11.84 6.63 -21.12
C ASN A 7 11.62 7.20 -19.72
N VAL A 8 12.62 7.89 -19.19
CA VAL A 8 12.56 8.55 -17.88
C VAL A 8 12.41 10.05 -18.05
N SER A 9 11.78 10.70 -17.07
CA SER A 9 11.68 12.15 -17.04
C SER A 9 13.05 12.82 -16.92
N GLU A 10 13.15 14.08 -17.36
CA GLU A 10 14.39 14.84 -17.32
C GLU A 10 14.95 14.98 -15.89
N ASN A 11 14.08 15.09 -14.88
CA ASN A 11 14.50 15.13 -13.48
C ASN A 11 15.25 13.84 -13.09
N ILE A 12 14.70 12.68 -13.42
CA ILE A 12 15.33 11.39 -13.11
C ILE A 12 16.66 11.26 -13.85
N LYS A 13 16.69 11.65 -15.13
CA LYS A 13 17.91 11.66 -15.94
C LYS A 13 19.01 12.52 -15.30
N GLN A 14 18.68 13.72 -14.82
CA GLN A 14 19.63 14.58 -14.11
C GLN A 14 20.15 13.92 -12.82
N ARG A 15 19.27 13.28 -12.04
CA ARG A 15 19.69 12.53 -10.85
C ARG A 15 20.62 11.37 -11.19
N MET A 16 20.38 10.67 -12.30
CA MET A 16 21.26 9.61 -12.77
C MET A 16 22.67 10.12 -13.10
N LEU A 17 22.74 11.29 -13.73
CA LEU A 17 24.01 11.95 -14.06
C LEU A 17 24.74 12.45 -12.80
N LEU A 18 24.00 12.95 -11.80
CA LEU A 18 24.57 13.41 -10.52
C LEU A 18 25.13 12.27 -9.67
N PHE A 19 24.53 11.08 -9.77
CA PHE A 19 24.93 9.89 -9.01
C PHE A 19 25.23 8.71 -9.93
N PRO A 20 26.33 8.76 -10.72
CA PRO A 20 26.63 7.74 -11.73
C PRO A 20 27.12 6.42 -11.11
N HIS A 21 27.55 6.43 -9.85
CA HIS A 21 27.97 5.24 -9.11
C HIS A 21 26.79 4.37 -8.67
N ILE A 22 25.57 4.90 -8.71
CA ILE A 22 24.36 4.14 -8.40
C ILE A 22 24.06 3.21 -9.59
N LYS A 23 23.81 1.95 -9.29
CA LYS A 23 23.35 0.97 -10.28
C LYS A 23 21.87 1.16 -10.59
N TRP A 24 21.55 2.19 -11.36
CA TRP A 24 20.17 2.57 -11.68
C TRP A 24 19.36 1.44 -12.31
N GLY A 25 19.97 0.56 -13.10
CA GLY A 25 19.30 -0.61 -13.67
C GLY A 25 18.77 -1.58 -12.61
N GLU A 26 19.50 -1.79 -11.52
CA GLU A 26 19.05 -2.62 -10.38
C GLU A 26 17.87 -1.93 -9.67
N ILE A 27 17.96 -0.61 -9.46
CA ILE A 27 16.87 0.17 -8.87
C ILE A 27 15.59 0.10 -9.71
N PHE A 28 15.67 0.32 -11.02
CA PHE A 28 14.49 0.25 -11.88
C PHE A 28 13.87 -1.14 -11.89
N LYS A 29 14.69 -2.20 -11.85
CA LYS A 29 14.20 -3.58 -11.73
C LYS A 29 13.39 -3.76 -10.44
N GLU A 30 13.92 -3.32 -9.30
CA GLU A 30 13.21 -3.41 -8.01
C GLU A 30 11.92 -2.60 -8.01
N VAL A 31 11.95 -1.37 -8.56
CA VAL A 31 10.77 -0.51 -8.67
C VAL A 31 9.68 -1.16 -9.52
N ILE A 32 10.03 -1.76 -10.67
CA ILE A 32 9.06 -2.46 -11.53
C ILE A 32 8.46 -3.65 -10.81
N VAL A 33 9.27 -4.47 -10.14
CA VAL A 33 8.76 -5.62 -9.37
C VAL A 33 7.82 -5.15 -8.27
N ALA A 34 8.20 -4.12 -7.50
CA ALA A 34 7.38 -3.57 -6.44
C ALA A 34 6.06 -3.00 -6.97
N LYS A 35 6.10 -2.27 -8.09
CA LYS A 35 4.91 -1.67 -8.68
C LYS A 35 3.96 -2.72 -9.24
N THR A 36 4.49 -3.75 -9.91
CA THR A 36 3.69 -4.89 -10.39
C THR A 36 3.00 -5.59 -9.22
N PHE A 37 3.73 -5.88 -8.14
CA PHE A 37 3.14 -6.46 -6.94
C PHE A 37 2.05 -5.57 -6.33
N GLU A 38 2.26 -4.25 -6.27
CA GLU A 38 1.26 -3.29 -5.78
C GLU A 38 -0.04 -3.36 -6.60
N GLU A 39 0.06 -3.40 -7.93
CA GLU A 39 -1.11 -3.49 -8.81
C GLU A 39 -1.82 -4.85 -8.69
N GLU A 40 -1.07 -5.95 -8.60
CA GLU A 40 -1.62 -7.28 -8.33
C GLU A 40 -2.35 -7.31 -6.98
N LEU A 41 -1.74 -6.77 -5.94
CA LEU A 41 -2.33 -6.68 -4.62
C LEU A 41 -3.63 -5.85 -4.64
N LYS A 42 -3.67 -4.70 -5.32
CA LYS A 42 -4.90 -3.89 -5.46
C LYS A 42 -6.00 -4.66 -6.18
N SER A 43 -5.66 -5.43 -7.20
CA SER A 43 -6.63 -6.18 -8.00
C SER A 43 -7.16 -7.43 -7.30
N SER A 44 -6.43 -7.98 -6.31
CA SER A 44 -6.73 -9.28 -5.71
C SER A 44 -7.21 -9.17 -4.26
N LYS A 45 -8.53 -9.25 -4.06
CA LYS A 45 -9.15 -9.33 -2.72
C LYS A 45 -8.60 -10.50 -1.88
N LYS A 46 -8.29 -11.64 -2.52
CA LYS A 46 -7.73 -12.81 -1.84
C LYS A 46 -6.34 -12.51 -1.27
N MET A 47 -5.51 -11.79 -2.03
CA MET A 47 -4.15 -11.43 -1.59
C MET A 47 -4.20 -10.39 -0.47
N GLN A 48 -5.10 -9.41 -0.57
CA GLN A 48 -5.36 -8.45 0.50
C GLN A 48 -5.81 -9.14 1.78
N MET A 49 -6.75 -10.08 1.67
CA MET A 49 -7.25 -10.85 2.82
C MET A 49 -6.14 -11.69 3.46
N ALA A 50 -5.35 -12.40 2.66
CA ALA A 50 -4.24 -13.21 3.17
C ALA A 50 -3.17 -12.36 3.90
N ILE A 51 -2.87 -11.16 3.39
CA ILE A 51 -1.97 -10.21 4.06
C ILE A 51 -2.59 -9.72 5.36
N LEU A 52 -3.87 -9.32 5.34
CA LEU A 52 -4.58 -8.91 6.55
C LEU A 52 -4.59 -10.02 7.59
N GLU A 53 -4.95 -11.24 7.21
CA GLU A 53 -4.96 -12.42 8.09
C GLU A 53 -3.57 -12.69 8.67
N THR A 54 -2.51 -12.58 7.87
CA THR A 54 -1.12 -12.78 8.34
C THR A 54 -0.64 -11.67 9.28
N LEU A 55 -1.03 -10.42 9.03
CA LEU A 55 -0.73 -9.29 9.90
C LEU A 55 -1.51 -9.41 11.22
N SER A 56 -2.79 -9.76 11.13
CA SER A 56 -3.68 -9.98 12.26
C SER A 56 -3.30 -11.20 13.07
N SER A 57 -2.79 -12.28 12.47
CA SER A 57 -2.31 -13.47 13.20
C SER A 57 -1.08 -13.19 14.05
N LYS A 58 -0.38 -12.08 13.79
CA LYS A 58 0.74 -11.58 14.60
C LYS A 58 0.32 -10.45 15.55
N SER A 59 -0.91 -9.96 15.43
CA SER A 59 -1.49 -8.99 16.33
C SER A 59 -1.90 -9.66 17.64
N LYS A 60 -1.64 -9.00 18.78
CA LYS A 60 -2.13 -9.43 20.10
C LYS A 60 -3.55 -8.91 20.37
N LEU A 61 -4.29 -8.53 19.34
CA LEU A 61 -5.66 -8.07 19.51
C LEU A 61 -6.52 -9.21 20.03
N THR A 62 -7.15 -8.96 21.16
CA THR A 62 -8.16 -9.85 21.74
C THR A 62 -9.53 -9.55 21.12
N GLU A 63 -10.50 -10.44 21.32
CA GLU A 63 -11.89 -10.22 20.89
C GLU A 63 -12.49 -8.96 21.53
N GLU A 64 -12.09 -8.63 22.77
CA GLU A 64 -12.51 -7.42 23.47
C GLU A 64 -11.98 -6.15 22.78
N ASP A 65 -10.71 -6.16 22.36
CA ASP A 65 -10.10 -5.04 21.62
C ASP A 65 -10.83 -4.80 20.27
N ALA A 66 -11.21 -5.87 19.58
CA ALA A 66 -11.96 -5.78 18.33
C ALA A 66 -13.36 -5.21 18.56
N ALA A 67 -14.06 -5.64 19.61
CA ALA A 67 -15.38 -5.13 19.96
C ALA A 67 -15.34 -3.64 20.33
N GLU A 68 -14.30 -3.19 21.04
CA GLU A 68 -14.13 -1.78 21.40
C GLU A 68 -13.87 -0.91 20.16
N ILE A 69 -13.10 -1.41 19.18
CA ILE A 69 -12.87 -0.72 17.91
C ILE A 69 -14.16 -0.59 17.11
N VAL A 70 -14.95 -1.66 16.99
CA VAL A 70 -16.24 -1.62 16.27
C VAL A 70 -17.16 -0.58 16.92
N LYS A 71 -17.28 -0.59 18.25
CA LYS A 71 -18.10 0.38 18.98
C LYS A 71 -17.66 1.82 18.71
N LYS A 72 -16.35 2.11 18.70
CA LYS A 72 -15.82 3.45 18.40
C LYS A 72 -16.11 3.89 16.96
N ILE A 73 -16.08 2.96 16.00
CA ILE A 73 -16.43 3.24 14.60
C ILE A 73 -17.93 3.57 14.49
N GLU A 74 -18.79 2.78 15.12
CA GLU A 74 -20.24 3.00 15.13
C GLU A 74 -20.60 4.35 15.78
N GLU A 75 -20.02 4.65 16.94
CA GLU A 75 -20.20 5.94 17.62
C GLU A 75 -19.74 7.13 16.76
N GLY A 76 -18.60 6.98 16.07
CA GLY A 76 -18.08 7.96 15.12
C GLY A 76 -19.00 8.19 13.93
N MET A 77 -19.47 7.12 13.28
CA MET A 77 -20.42 7.19 12.18
C MET A 77 -21.74 7.84 12.59
N VAL A 78 -22.30 7.46 13.75
CA VAL A 78 -23.54 8.05 14.27
C VAL A 78 -23.36 9.55 14.53
N LYS A 79 -22.20 9.95 15.06
CA LYS A 79 -21.89 11.36 15.28
C LYS A 79 -21.79 12.13 13.96
N GLU A 80 -21.11 11.58 12.96
CA GLU A 80 -20.96 12.20 11.64
C GLU A 80 -22.30 12.35 10.91
N LEU A 81 -23.19 11.36 11.04
CA LEU A 81 -24.52 11.41 10.47
C LEU A 81 -25.42 12.45 11.17
N LYS A 82 -25.31 12.60 12.49
CA LYS A 82 -25.99 13.67 13.24
C LYS A 82 -25.49 15.05 12.84
N GLU A 83 -24.18 15.23 12.70
CA GLU A 83 -23.58 16.48 12.22
C GLU A 83 -24.05 16.86 10.82
N LYS A 84 -24.38 15.85 10.00
CA LYS A 84 -24.93 16.02 8.65
C LYS A 84 -26.45 16.09 8.59
N ASN A 85 -27.17 16.07 9.73
CA ASN A 85 -28.63 16.01 9.83
C ASN A 85 -29.27 14.89 8.99
N LEU A 86 -28.58 13.76 8.86
CA LEU A 86 -29.08 12.59 8.12
C LEU A 86 -29.86 11.62 9.04
N ILE A 87 -29.72 11.80 10.35
CA ILE A 87 -30.47 11.19 11.47
C ILE A 87 -30.43 12.11 12.68
#